data_AF-A0A957U7X0-F1
#
_entry.id   AF-A0A957U7X0-F1
#
_cell.length_a   1.000
_cell.length_b   1.000
_cell.length_c   1.000
_cell.angle_alpha   90.00
_cell.angle_beta   90.00
_cell.angle_gamma   90.00
#
_symmetry.space_group_name_H-M   'P 1'
#
loop_
_entity.id
_entity.type
_entity.pdbx_description
1 polymer ?
#
loop_
_entity_poly.entity_id
_entity_poly.type
_entity_poly.pdbx_seq_one_letter_code
_entity_poly.pdbx_strand_id
1 'polypeptide(L)'
;LRFRTRVNNAGGTFGGGSELVSTVSQQDRELLVSTLMAQAESKAYESLLSQLEPGEWLPPESVQTFLVAQSFDQYGDEVAQQLSGTVRVLAQGLAVNEQEATDVILSELEAQVPERGRLVLDSVRAQRQPGSEATNTTVVFTMTVSADYTTPIDPDEVRDAVAGLPPEDAAAAIQERWVIDGAPDIYLDPAWRGIVPNLGSRIQVRVDYGQ
;
A
#
# COMPACT_ATOMS: atom_id res chain seq x y z
N LEU A 1 71.51 -13.37 45.37
CA LEU A 1 71.00 -12.97 46.72
C LEU A 1 69.49 -13.14 46.71
N ARG A 2 68.93 -13.95 47.63
CA ARG A 2 67.48 -14.21 47.72
C ARG A 2 66.91 -13.45 48.92
N PHE A 3 65.92 -12.60 48.69
CA PHE A 3 65.18 -11.90 49.73
C PHE A 3 63.80 -12.52 49.88
N ARG A 4 63.39 -12.80 51.13
CA ARG A 4 62.04 -13.28 51.47
C ARG A 4 61.48 -12.37 52.55
N THR A 5 60.38 -11.70 52.25
CA THR A 5 59.60 -10.93 53.23
C THR A 5 58.42 -11.79 53.68
N ARG A 6 58.21 -11.87 55.00
CA ARG A 6 57.03 -12.48 55.60
C ARG A 6 56.29 -11.38 56.34
N VAL A 7 55.10 -11.03 55.87
CA VAL A 7 54.20 -10.08 56.54
C VAL A 7 53.24 -10.93 57.38
N ASN A 8 53.31 -10.78 58.70
CA ASN A 8 52.29 -11.31 59.62
C ASN A 8 51.44 -10.12 60.06
N ASN A 9 50.13 -10.17 59.79
CA ASN A 9 49.17 -9.24 60.37
C ASN A 9 48.73 -9.80 61.73
N ALA A 10 49.05 -9.09 62.82
CA ALA A 10 48.77 -9.50 64.20
C ALA A 10 47.54 -8.81 64.81
N GLY A 11 46.63 -8.29 63.98
CA GLY A 11 45.31 -7.81 64.39
C GLY A 11 44.23 -8.81 64.02
N GLY A 12 43.43 -9.26 65.00
CA GLY A 12 42.25 -10.09 64.72
C GLY A 12 41.32 -9.38 63.74
N THR A 13 41.02 -10.01 62.61
CA THR A 13 40.06 -9.51 61.63
C THR A 13 38.65 -9.72 62.18
N PHE A 14 38.10 -8.71 62.85
CA PHE A 14 36.65 -8.61 63.07
C PHE A 14 36.07 -7.76 61.95
N GLY A 15 35.32 -8.40 61.05
CA GLY A 15 34.76 -7.76 59.86
C GLY A 15 34.12 -8.77 58.90
N GLY A 16 33.30 -9.69 59.42
CA GLY A 16 32.54 -10.63 58.60
C GLY A 16 31.24 -10.03 58.08
N GLY A 17 31.29 -8.82 57.53
CA GLY A 17 30.16 -8.24 56.81
C GLY A 17 30.26 -8.66 55.35
N SER A 18 29.44 -9.63 54.94
CA SER A 18 29.28 -9.94 53.51
C SER A 18 28.48 -8.79 52.87
N GLU A 19 29.15 -7.97 52.08
CA GLU A 19 28.48 -6.99 51.22
C GLU A 19 28.02 -7.71 49.95
N LEU A 20 26.70 -7.78 49.74
CA LEU A 20 26.11 -8.28 48.50
C LEU A 20 26.30 -7.20 47.43
N VAL A 21 27.20 -7.44 46.49
CA VAL A 21 27.43 -6.56 45.34
C VAL A 21 26.72 -7.09 44.10
N SER A 22 25.97 -6.23 43.43
CA SER A 22 25.36 -6.54 42.14
C SER A 22 26.44 -6.71 41.08
N THR A 23 26.33 -7.78 40.29
CA THR A 23 27.24 -8.09 39.19
C THR A 23 26.45 -8.24 37.90
N VAL A 24 27.10 -7.95 36.78
CA VAL A 24 26.49 -8.10 35.46
C VAL A 24 26.33 -9.58 35.13
N SER A 25 25.09 -10.06 35.11
CA SER A 25 24.79 -11.43 34.71
C SER A 25 24.79 -11.57 33.17
N GLN A 26 24.82 -12.81 32.68
CA GLN A 26 24.62 -13.07 31.26
C GLN A 26 23.17 -12.75 30.81
N GLN A 27 22.19 -13.01 31.68
CA GLN A 27 20.78 -12.71 31.43
C GLN A 27 20.53 -11.21 31.26
N ASP A 28 21.16 -10.36 32.06
CA ASP A 28 21.02 -8.91 31.94
C ASP A 28 21.54 -8.41 30.58
N ARG A 29 22.63 -9.00 30.09
CA ARG A 29 23.18 -8.69 28.76
C ARG A 29 22.25 -9.15 27.64
N GLU A 30 21.68 -10.34 27.74
CA GLU A 30 20.71 -10.85 26.76
C GLU A 30 19.45 -9.98 26.71
N LEU A 31 18.91 -9.59 27.88
CA LEU A 31 17.76 -8.69 27.99
C LEU A 31 18.05 -7.30 27.41
N LEU A 32 19.26 -6.77 27.66
CA LEU A 32 19.67 -5.49 27.09
C LEU A 32 19.76 -5.57 25.56
N VAL A 33 20.36 -6.64 25.01
CA VAL A 33 20.46 -6.84 23.56
C VAL A 33 19.08 -6.97 22.94
N SER A 34 18.17 -7.78 23.50
CA SER A 34 16.82 -7.93 22.96
C SER A 34 16.06 -6.61 22.95
N THR A 35 16.22 -5.80 24.01
CA THR A 35 15.58 -4.48 24.10
C THR A 35 16.15 -3.51 23.07
N LEU A 36 17.47 -3.47 22.92
CA LEU A 36 18.15 -2.62 21.93
C LEU A 36 17.83 -3.03 20.49
N MET A 37 17.70 -4.34 20.23
CA MET A 37 17.30 -4.86 18.91
C MET A 37 15.87 -4.43 18.55
N ALA A 38 14.91 -4.58 19.47
CA ALA A 38 13.53 -4.14 19.22
C ALA A 38 13.43 -2.62 18.95
N GLN A 39 14.21 -1.82 19.68
CA GLN A 39 14.30 -0.38 19.42
C GLN A 39 14.96 -0.06 18.07
N ALA A 40 16.01 -0.81 17.72
CA ALA A 40 16.70 -0.66 16.44
C ALA A 40 15.80 -1.04 15.25
N GLU A 41 14.98 -2.08 15.37
CA GLU A 41 14.00 -2.49 14.36
C GLU A 41 12.94 -1.40 14.11
N SER A 42 12.34 -0.87 15.18
CA SER A 42 11.36 0.22 15.08
C SER A 42 11.96 1.44 14.37
N LYS A 43 13.16 1.86 14.78
CA LYS A 43 13.84 3.01 14.19
C LYS A 43 14.32 2.77 12.76
N ALA A 44 14.73 1.54 12.46
CA ALA A 44 15.11 1.12 11.12
C ALA A 44 13.93 1.22 10.16
N TYR A 45 12.75 0.72 10.58
CA TYR A 45 11.53 0.81 9.79
C TYR A 45 11.16 2.27 9.47
N GLU A 46 11.17 3.15 10.48
CA GLU A 46 10.94 4.59 10.28
C GLU A 46 11.96 5.23 9.33
N SER A 47 13.22 4.84 9.44
CA SER A 47 14.29 5.35 8.58
C SER A 47 14.11 4.88 7.13
N LEU A 48 13.65 3.64 6.90
CA LEU A 48 13.33 3.14 5.56
C LEU A 48 12.09 3.85 5.00
N LEU A 49 11.05 4.06 5.81
CA LEU A 49 9.87 4.83 5.40
C LEU A 49 10.22 6.25 4.95
N SER A 50 11.19 6.91 5.61
CA SER A 50 11.63 8.25 5.24
C SER A 50 12.37 8.34 3.90
N GLN A 51 12.79 7.21 3.36
CA GLN A 51 13.49 7.11 2.08
C GLN A 51 12.56 6.75 0.92
N LEU A 52 11.29 6.42 1.20
CA LEU A 52 10.32 6.06 0.17
C LEU A 52 10.00 7.25 -0.74
N GLU A 53 9.91 6.95 -2.03
CA GLU A 53 9.43 7.90 -3.01
C GLU A 53 7.88 8.00 -2.96
N PRO A 54 7.29 9.10 -3.46
CA PRO A 54 5.84 9.21 -3.56
C PRO A 54 5.25 8.05 -4.39
N GLY A 55 4.24 7.36 -3.84
CA GLY A 55 3.62 6.20 -4.49
C GLY A 55 4.31 4.86 -4.18
N GLU A 56 5.42 4.88 -3.45
CA GLU A 56 6.02 3.67 -2.92
C GLU A 56 5.45 3.31 -1.55
N TRP A 57 5.39 2.01 -1.30
CA TRP A 57 5.04 1.45 -0.02
C TRP A 57 6.06 0.38 0.38
N LEU A 58 6.41 0.38 1.67
CA LEU A 58 7.25 -0.64 2.28
C LEU A 58 6.39 -1.64 3.05
N PRO A 59 6.27 -2.90 2.59
CA PRO A 59 5.68 -3.97 3.36
C PRO A 59 6.50 -4.24 4.62
N PRO A 60 5.91 -4.21 5.83
CA PRO A 60 6.61 -4.55 7.07
C PRO A 60 7.25 -5.94 7.01
N GLU A 61 6.61 -6.89 6.35
CA GLU A 61 7.09 -8.27 6.20
C GLU A 61 8.35 -8.36 5.34
N SER A 62 8.63 -7.35 4.50
CA SER A 62 9.83 -7.31 3.66
C SER A 62 11.06 -6.80 4.40
N VAL A 63 10.88 -6.20 5.57
CA VAL A 63 11.97 -5.55 6.30
C VAL A 63 12.76 -6.60 7.09
N GLN A 64 14.06 -6.61 6.85
CA GLN A 64 15.01 -7.50 7.50
C GLN A 64 16.10 -6.69 8.19
N THR A 65 16.39 -7.08 9.43
CA THR A 65 17.42 -6.47 10.25
C THR A 65 18.53 -7.47 10.52
N PHE A 66 19.78 -7.03 10.35
CA PHE A 66 20.97 -7.82 10.59
C PHE A 66 21.83 -7.12 11.65
N LEU A 67 22.15 -7.83 12.72
CA LEU A 67 23.09 -7.33 13.73
C LEU A 67 24.50 -7.31 13.15
N VAL A 68 25.08 -6.11 13.01
CA VAL A 68 26.43 -5.90 12.46
C VAL A 68 27.47 -5.87 13.58
N ALA A 69 27.15 -5.19 14.68
CA ALA A 69 28.03 -5.09 15.83
C ALA A 69 27.24 -4.87 17.12
N GLN A 70 27.79 -5.36 18.22
CA GLN A 70 27.32 -5.05 19.57
C GLN A 70 28.52 -4.74 20.47
N SER A 71 28.34 -3.83 21.41
CA SER A 71 29.35 -3.49 22.42
C SER A 71 28.69 -3.16 23.74
N PHE A 72 29.33 -3.50 24.84
CA PHE A 72 28.89 -3.18 26.20
C PHE A 72 29.95 -2.35 26.92
N ASP A 73 29.53 -1.57 27.90
CA ASP A 73 30.44 -0.81 28.78
C ASP A 73 31.09 -1.67 29.86
N GLN A 74 30.44 -2.79 30.26
CA GLN A 74 30.91 -3.71 31.30
C GLN A 74 31.07 -5.15 30.79
N TYR A 75 31.98 -5.90 31.44
CA TYR A 75 32.20 -7.31 31.19
C TYR A 75 31.33 -8.21 32.08
N GLY A 76 31.26 -9.50 31.74
CA GLY A 76 30.59 -10.47 32.61
C GLY A 76 31.27 -10.57 33.96
N ASP A 77 30.46 -10.71 35.02
CA ASP A 77 30.91 -10.80 36.41
C ASP A 77 31.59 -9.53 36.97
N GLU A 78 31.52 -8.43 36.23
CA GLU A 78 31.95 -7.12 36.70
C GLU A 78 30.94 -6.54 37.69
N VAL A 79 31.44 -5.94 38.77
CA VAL A 79 30.61 -5.27 39.77
C VAL A 79 30.13 -3.95 39.19
N ALA A 80 28.87 -3.92 38.76
CA ALA A 80 28.24 -2.72 38.21
C ALA A 80 26.75 -2.69 38.58
N GLN A 81 26.24 -1.48 38.87
CA GLN A 81 24.81 -1.26 39.14
C GLN A 81 24.02 -0.95 37.86
N GLN A 82 24.71 -0.61 36.77
CA GLN A 82 24.13 -0.29 35.47
C GLN A 82 24.97 -0.93 34.37
N LEU A 83 24.27 -1.44 33.36
CA LEU A 83 24.84 -2.00 32.15
C LEU A 83 24.34 -1.17 30.96
N SER A 84 25.24 -0.65 30.15
CA SER A 84 24.94 0.08 28.93
C SER A 84 25.48 -0.66 27.72
N GLY A 85 24.79 -0.51 26.59
CA GLY A 85 25.14 -1.22 25.38
C GLY A 85 24.83 -0.40 24.14
N THR A 86 25.57 -0.69 23.07
CA THR A 86 25.29 -0.17 21.73
C THR A 86 25.14 -1.34 20.78
N VAL A 87 24.11 -1.30 19.94
CA VAL A 87 23.95 -2.20 18.80
C VAL A 87 24.04 -1.40 17.51
N ARG A 88 24.65 -2.00 16.49
CA ARG A 88 24.64 -1.51 15.12
C ARG A 88 23.91 -2.53 14.26
N VAL A 89 22.84 -2.09 13.62
CA VAL A 89 21.97 -2.93 12.79
C VAL A 89 22.01 -2.41 11.37
N LEU A 90 22.09 -3.34 10.41
CA LEU A 90 21.83 -3.07 9.00
C LEU A 90 20.38 -3.45 8.73
N ALA A 91 19.60 -2.53 8.19
CA ALA A 91 18.23 -2.78 7.79
C ALA A 91 18.11 -2.69 6.27
N GLN A 92 17.40 -3.63 5.68
CA GLN A 92 17.03 -3.63 4.27
C GLN A 92 15.55 -3.99 4.14
N GLY A 93 14.90 -3.48 3.11
CA GLY A 93 13.52 -3.82 2.80
C GLY A 93 13.26 -3.64 1.31
N LEU A 94 12.17 -4.22 0.83
CA LEU A 94 11.76 -4.11 -0.58
C LEU A 94 10.56 -3.18 -0.66
N ALA A 95 10.77 -1.98 -1.19
CA ALA A 95 9.68 -1.08 -1.52
C ALA A 95 8.96 -1.58 -2.79
N VAL A 96 7.65 -1.34 -2.84
CA VAL A 96 6.79 -1.64 -3.99
C VAL A 96 6.16 -0.34 -4.46
N ASN A 97 6.23 -0.06 -5.75
CA ASN A 97 5.52 1.06 -6.37
C ASN A 97 4.06 0.67 -6.61
N GLU A 98 3.14 1.27 -5.84
CA GLU A 98 1.71 0.99 -5.92
C GLU A 98 1.08 1.55 -7.21
N GLN A 99 1.65 2.63 -7.75
CA GLN A 99 1.18 3.25 -8.97
C GLN A 99 1.47 2.36 -10.19
N GLU A 100 2.69 1.82 -10.31
CA GLU A 100 3.03 0.88 -11.37
C GLU A 100 2.17 -0.40 -11.30
N ALA A 101 1.94 -0.92 -10.09
CA ALA A 101 1.05 -2.06 -9.91
C ALA A 101 -0.39 -1.74 -10.36
N THR A 102 -0.86 -0.52 -10.08
CA THR A 102 -2.20 -0.08 -10.47
C THR A 102 -2.31 0.05 -11.99
N ASP A 103 -1.30 0.60 -12.65
CA ASP A 103 -1.27 0.77 -14.11
C ASP A 103 -1.32 -0.59 -14.83
N VAL A 104 -0.61 -1.59 -14.32
CA VAL A 104 -0.67 -2.96 -14.85
C VAL A 104 -2.08 -3.53 -14.75
N ILE A 105 -2.72 -3.44 -13.58
CA ILE A 105 -4.09 -3.96 -13.40
C ILE A 105 -5.10 -3.16 -14.23
N LEU A 106 -4.92 -1.84 -14.36
CA LEU A 106 -5.79 -0.99 -15.15
C LEU A 106 -5.75 -1.38 -16.64
N SER A 107 -4.57 -1.71 -17.18
CA SER A 107 -4.44 -2.17 -18.56
C SER A 107 -5.18 -3.49 -18.85
N GLU A 108 -5.20 -4.40 -17.89
CA GLU A 108 -5.98 -5.65 -17.95
C GLU A 108 -7.48 -5.37 -17.80
N LEU A 109 -7.86 -4.38 -16.98
CA LEU A 109 -9.25 -3.96 -16.82
C LEU A 109 -9.78 -3.33 -18.11
N GLU A 110 -8.99 -2.49 -18.78
CA GLU A 110 -9.32 -1.92 -20.10
C GLU A 110 -9.62 -3.00 -21.14
N ALA A 111 -8.85 -4.10 -21.13
CA ALA A 111 -9.07 -5.22 -22.04
C ALA A 111 -10.38 -5.99 -21.78
N GLN A 112 -10.95 -5.88 -20.58
CA GLN A 112 -12.23 -6.48 -20.21
C GLN A 112 -13.43 -5.57 -20.50
N VAL A 113 -13.18 -4.29 -20.79
CA VAL A 113 -14.25 -3.37 -21.18
C VAL A 113 -14.82 -3.80 -22.53
N PRO A 114 -16.16 -3.80 -22.72
CA PRO A 114 -16.78 -4.08 -24.01
C PRO A 114 -16.19 -3.19 -25.12
N GLU A 115 -16.17 -3.66 -26.39
CA GLU A 115 -15.56 -2.92 -27.52
C GLU A 115 -16.02 -1.46 -27.66
N ARG A 116 -17.20 -1.13 -27.13
CA ARG A 116 -17.81 0.20 -27.18
C ARG A 116 -17.77 0.94 -25.84
N GLY A 117 -17.31 0.31 -24.77
CA GLY A 117 -17.17 0.93 -23.47
C GLY A 117 -15.89 1.77 -23.37
N ARG A 118 -15.90 2.75 -22.49
CA ARG A 118 -14.71 3.53 -22.09
C ARG A 118 -14.68 3.60 -20.58
N LEU A 119 -13.50 3.38 -20.00
CA LEU A 119 -13.29 3.58 -18.56
C LEU A 119 -13.43 5.05 -18.22
N VAL A 120 -14.05 5.31 -17.07
CA VAL A 120 -14.11 6.64 -16.46
C VAL A 120 -12.90 6.77 -15.53
N LEU A 121 -11.86 7.49 -15.94
CA LEU A 121 -10.61 7.59 -15.16
C LEU A 121 -10.85 8.10 -13.73
N ASP A 122 -11.78 9.04 -13.55
CA ASP A 122 -12.10 9.62 -12.25
C ASP A 122 -12.79 8.63 -11.28
N SER A 123 -13.27 7.49 -11.80
CA SER A 123 -13.92 6.44 -11.00
C SER A 123 -12.95 5.36 -10.50
N VAL A 124 -11.68 5.39 -10.93
CA VAL A 124 -10.68 4.38 -10.59
C VAL A 124 -10.42 4.41 -9.10
N ARG A 125 -10.63 3.26 -8.45
CA ARG A 125 -10.33 3.02 -7.04
C ARG A 125 -9.43 1.82 -6.94
N ALA A 126 -8.21 2.03 -6.45
CA ALA A 126 -7.28 0.98 -6.09
C ALA A 126 -7.29 0.78 -4.58
N GLN A 127 -7.38 -0.48 -4.15
CA GLN A 127 -7.30 -0.85 -2.74
C GLN A 127 -6.46 -2.11 -2.58
N ARG A 128 -5.37 -1.98 -1.83
CA ARG A 128 -4.56 -3.12 -1.42
C ARG A 128 -5.23 -3.89 -0.28
N GLN A 129 -5.18 -5.22 -0.34
CA GLN A 129 -5.61 -6.07 0.76
C GLN A 129 -4.50 -6.21 1.82
N PRO A 130 -4.85 -6.33 3.11
CA PRO A 130 -3.88 -6.69 4.15
C PRO A 130 -3.31 -8.10 3.92
N GLY A 131 -2.05 -8.31 4.30
CA GLY A 131 -1.41 -9.64 4.27
C GLY A 131 -0.52 -9.87 3.05
N SER A 132 0.54 -9.06 2.93
CA SER A 132 1.62 -9.32 1.98
C SER A 132 2.53 -10.44 2.46
N GLU A 133 2.98 -11.26 1.51
CA GLU A 133 4.07 -12.20 1.73
C GLU A 133 5.34 -11.63 1.12
N ALA A 134 6.41 -11.53 1.90
CA ALA A 134 7.69 -11.04 1.41
C ALA A 134 8.77 -12.11 1.58
N THR A 135 9.54 -12.30 0.50
CA THR A 135 10.80 -13.03 0.46
C THR A 135 11.94 -12.02 0.30
N ASN A 136 13.19 -12.46 0.40
CA ASN A 136 14.39 -11.62 0.25
C ASN A 136 14.45 -10.79 -1.04
N THR A 137 13.75 -11.22 -2.10
CA THR A 137 13.81 -10.59 -3.43
C THR A 137 12.45 -10.32 -4.05
N THR A 138 11.36 -10.68 -3.38
CA THR A 138 10.03 -10.69 -4.00
C THR A 138 8.97 -10.42 -2.96
N VAL A 139 8.01 -9.55 -3.28
CA VAL A 139 6.83 -9.27 -2.48
C VAL A 139 5.62 -9.73 -3.27
N VAL A 140 4.78 -10.55 -2.65
CA VAL A 140 3.49 -11.00 -3.17
C VAL A 140 2.41 -10.32 -2.34
N PHE A 141 1.49 -9.65 -3.01
CA PHE A 141 0.37 -8.96 -2.37
C PHE A 141 -0.84 -8.99 -3.29
N THR A 142 -2.01 -8.82 -2.69
CA THR A 142 -3.28 -8.74 -3.43
C THR A 142 -3.75 -7.30 -3.48
N MET A 143 -4.16 -6.85 -4.67
CA MET A 143 -4.74 -5.54 -4.89
C MET A 143 -6.03 -5.68 -5.69
N THR A 144 -7.05 -4.93 -5.27
CA THR A 144 -8.31 -4.80 -5.98
C THR A 144 -8.34 -3.44 -6.64
N VAL A 145 -8.52 -3.41 -7.96
CA VAL A 145 -8.75 -2.17 -8.71
C VAL A 145 -10.15 -2.25 -9.30
N SER A 146 -10.95 -1.21 -9.09
CA SER A 146 -12.30 -1.08 -9.64
C SER A 146 -12.42 0.24 -10.39
N ALA A 147 -13.06 0.23 -11.54
CA ALA A 147 -13.40 1.43 -12.29
C ALA A 147 -14.79 1.26 -12.92
N ASP A 148 -15.51 2.36 -13.01
CA ASP A 148 -16.75 2.46 -13.77
C ASP A 148 -16.42 2.58 -15.26
N TYR A 149 -17.28 2.00 -16.10
CA TYR A 149 -17.22 2.18 -17.54
C TYR A 149 -18.52 2.80 -18.03
N THR A 150 -18.40 3.65 -19.05
CA THR A 150 -19.55 4.20 -19.77
C THR A 150 -19.52 3.70 -21.21
N THR A 151 -20.70 3.48 -21.79
CA THR A 151 -20.81 3.18 -23.23
C THR A 151 -21.18 4.47 -23.94
N PRO A 152 -20.22 5.19 -24.55
CA PRO A 152 -20.55 6.37 -25.34
C PRO A 152 -21.58 6.03 -26.42
N ILE A 153 -22.69 6.75 -26.39
CA ILE A 153 -23.74 6.67 -27.39
C ILE A 153 -23.31 7.55 -28.54
N ASP A 154 -23.12 6.94 -29.72
CA ASP A 154 -22.81 7.67 -30.94
C ASP A 154 -24.09 8.36 -31.46
N PRO A 155 -24.12 9.71 -31.55
CA PRO A 155 -25.27 10.43 -32.06
C PRO A 155 -25.65 10.01 -33.48
N ASP A 156 -24.70 9.62 -34.32
CA ASP A 156 -24.97 9.27 -35.72
C ASP A 156 -25.63 7.89 -35.83
N GLU A 157 -25.21 6.91 -35.01
CA GLU A 157 -25.88 5.61 -34.93
C GLU A 157 -27.33 5.74 -34.41
N VAL A 158 -27.56 6.63 -33.44
CA VAL A 158 -28.91 6.93 -32.96
C VAL A 158 -29.77 7.51 -34.08
N ARG A 159 -29.24 8.47 -34.87
CA ARG A 159 -29.96 9.07 -36.00
C ARG A 159 -30.40 8.01 -37.01
N ASP A 160 -29.49 7.12 -37.39
CA ASP A 160 -29.75 6.09 -38.38
C ASP A 160 -30.77 5.06 -37.88
N ALA A 161 -30.76 4.76 -36.57
CA ALA A 161 -31.72 3.84 -35.97
C ALA A 161 -33.13 4.42 -35.85
N VAL A 162 -33.28 5.74 -35.63
CA VAL A 162 -34.61 6.38 -35.48
C VAL A 162 -35.19 6.95 -36.77
N ALA A 163 -34.38 7.07 -37.83
CA ALA A 163 -34.80 7.65 -39.10
C ALA A 163 -36.01 6.90 -39.70
N GLY A 164 -37.10 7.63 -39.98
CA GLY A 164 -38.31 7.07 -40.56
C GLY A 164 -39.24 6.33 -39.60
N LEU A 165 -38.91 6.26 -38.31
CA LEU A 165 -39.80 5.72 -37.28
C LEU A 165 -40.74 6.80 -36.71
N PRO A 166 -41.94 6.43 -36.24
CA PRO A 166 -42.75 7.31 -35.40
C PRO A 166 -42.09 7.50 -34.03
N PRO A 167 -42.39 8.59 -33.29
CA PRO A 167 -41.74 8.89 -32.00
C PRO A 167 -41.80 7.77 -30.97
N GLU A 168 -42.91 7.05 -30.88
CA GLU A 168 -43.07 5.94 -29.92
C GLU A 168 -42.15 4.76 -30.27
N ASP A 169 -42.10 4.36 -31.55
CA ASP A 169 -41.22 3.28 -32.01
C ASP A 169 -39.74 3.70 -31.94
N ALA A 170 -39.43 4.98 -32.20
CA ALA A 170 -38.09 5.52 -32.05
C ALA A 170 -37.64 5.48 -30.57
N ALA A 171 -38.52 5.82 -29.63
CA ALA A 171 -38.23 5.72 -28.21
C ALA A 171 -37.99 4.26 -27.77
N ALA A 172 -38.82 3.33 -28.26
CA ALA A 172 -38.65 1.91 -28.00
C ALA A 172 -37.32 1.37 -28.58
N ALA A 173 -37.00 1.72 -29.83
CA ALA A 173 -35.74 1.33 -30.47
C ALA A 173 -34.51 1.87 -29.74
N ILE A 174 -34.60 3.08 -29.17
CA ILE A 174 -33.52 3.63 -28.36
C ILE A 174 -33.35 2.83 -27.06
N GLN A 175 -34.43 2.55 -26.34
CA GLN A 175 -34.39 1.81 -25.07
C GLN A 175 -33.96 0.35 -25.23
N GLU A 176 -34.29 -0.27 -26.37
CA GLU A 176 -33.89 -1.64 -26.66
C GLU A 176 -32.39 -1.75 -26.95
N ARG A 177 -31.82 -0.75 -27.63
CA ARG A 177 -30.45 -0.80 -28.15
C ARG A 177 -29.41 -0.10 -27.27
N TRP A 178 -29.81 0.90 -26.50
CA TRP A 178 -28.92 1.63 -25.59
C TRP A 178 -29.44 1.63 -24.15
N VAL A 179 -28.52 1.47 -23.21
CA VAL A 179 -28.82 1.56 -21.78
C VAL A 179 -28.85 3.04 -21.41
N ILE A 180 -30.06 3.61 -21.36
CA ILE A 180 -30.32 4.99 -20.94
C ILE A 180 -31.14 5.02 -19.66
N ASP A 181 -30.97 6.06 -18.86
CA ASP A 181 -31.79 6.26 -17.66
C ASP A 181 -33.08 7.01 -18.04
N GLY A 182 -34.24 6.36 -17.86
CA GLY A 182 -35.55 6.90 -18.20
C GLY A 182 -35.94 6.85 -19.69
N ALA A 183 -36.96 7.64 -20.05
CA ALA A 183 -37.48 7.70 -21.41
C ALA A 183 -36.80 8.81 -22.23
N PRO A 184 -36.44 8.56 -23.50
CA PRO A 184 -35.83 9.57 -24.36
C PRO A 184 -36.86 10.65 -24.72
N ASP A 185 -36.46 11.93 -24.67
CA ASP A 185 -37.29 13.06 -25.09
C ASP A 185 -37.15 13.27 -26.62
N ILE A 186 -38.26 13.15 -27.35
CA ILE A 186 -38.31 13.22 -28.81
C ILE A 186 -39.20 14.39 -29.22
N TYR A 187 -38.57 15.46 -29.72
CA TYR A 187 -39.25 16.63 -30.23
C TYR A 187 -39.27 16.65 -31.77
N LEU A 188 -40.45 16.86 -32.36
CA LEU A 188 -40.64 16.95 -33.81
C LEU A 188 -41.06 18.37 -34.24
N ASP A 189 -40.35 18.93 -35.21
CA ASP A 189 -40.73 20.16 -35.90
C ASP A 189 -40.77 19.94 -37.43
N PRO A 190 -41.94 20.08 -38.10
CA PRO A 190 -43.26 20.34 -37.54
C PRO A 190 -43.92 19.08 -36.96
N ALA A 191 -44.58 19.19 -35.81
CA ALA A 191 -45.19 18.05 -35.09
C ALA A 191 -46.25 17.27 -35.91
N TRP A 192 -46.89 17.89 -36.91
CA TRP A 192 -47.95 17.26 -37.72
C TRP A 192 -47.47 16.11 -38.63
N ARG A 193 -46.17 15.96 -38.85
CA ARG A 193 -45.60 14.90 -39.71
C ARG A 193 -45.72 13.50 -39.09
N GLY A 194 -45.73 13.39 -37.76
CA GLY A 194 -45.87 12.13 -37.02
C GLY A 194 -44.74 11.11 -37.20
N ILE A 195 -43.67 11.43 -37.95
CA ILE A 195 -42.57 10.52 -38.28
C ILE A 195 -41.25 11.31 -38.27
N VAL A 196 -40.19 10.69 -37.73
CA VAL A 196 -38.82 11.22 -37.76
C VAL A 196 -38.32 11.31 -39.20
N PRO A 197 -37.69 12.43 -39.63
CA PRO A 197 -37.19 12.58 -41.00
C PRO A 197 -36.18 11.49 -41.40
N ASN A 198 -36.26 10.96 -42.62
CA ASN A 198 -35.29 9.96 -43.12
C ASN A 198 -33.88 10.53 -43.38
N LEU A 199 -33.74 11.85 -43.47
CA LEU A 199 -32.43 12.48 -43.64
C LEU A 199 -31.83 12.78 -42.27
N GLY A 200 -30.73 12.10 -41.91
CA GLY A 200 -30.02 12.30 -40.64
C GLY A 200 -29.54 13.75 -40.40
N SER A 201 -29.36 14.56 -41.45
CA SER A 201 -29.06 16.00 -41.34
C SER A 201 -30.20 16.84 -40.76
N ARG A 202 -31.42 16.28 -40.69
CA ARG A 202 -32.62 16.90 -40.10
C ARG A 202 -32.96 16.33 -38.72
N ILE A 203 -32.13 15.44 -38.19
CA ILE A 203 -32.27 14.88 -36.85
C ILE A 203 -31.15 15.49 -36.00
N GLN A 204 -31.45 16.01 -34.82
CA GLN A 204 -30.45 16.48 -33.88
C GLN A 204 -30.52 15.60 -32.63
N VAL A 205 -29.43 14.88 -32.36
CA VAL A 205 -29.31 14.03 -31.18
C VAL A 205 -28.40 14.73 -30.17
N ARG A 206 -28.85 14.79 -28.92
CA ARG A 206 -28.08 15.28 -27.78
C ARG A 206 -28.08 14.19 -26.72
N VAL A 207 -26.90 13.76 -26.33
CA VAL A 207 -26.70 12.78 -25.25
C VAL A 207 -26.20 13.54 -24.04
N ASP A 208 -26.89 13.37 -22.90
CA ASP A 208 -26.46 13.90 -21.61
C ASP A 208 -25.88 12.76 -20.78
N TYR A 209 -24.63 12.92 -20.35
CA TYR A 209 -23.97 11.97 -19.47
C TYR A 209 -24.01 12.62 -18.09
N GLY A 210 -24.88 12.11 -17.20
CA GLY A 210 -25.03 12.63 -15.84
C GLY A 210 -23.66 12.82 -15.18
N GLN A 211 -23.42 14.03 -14.66
CA GLN A 211 -22.19 14.38 -13.95
C GLN A 211 -22.10 13.72 -12.58
#